data_AF-A0A074WKW1-F1
#
_entry.id   AF-A0A074WKW1-F1
#
_cell.length_a   1.000
_cell.length_b   1.000
_cell.length_c   1.000
_cell.angle_alpha   90.00
_cell.angle_beta   90.00
_cell.angle_gamma   90.00
#
_symmetry.space_group_name_H-M   'P 1'
#
loop_
_entity.id
_entity.type
_entity.pdbx_description
1 polymer ?
#
loop_
_entity_poly.entity_id
_entity_poly.type
_entity_poly.pdbx_seq_one_letter_code
_entity_poly.pdbx_strand_id
1 'polypeptide(L)'
;MASTRELADTLPFNSPDDGTTTVDSQHSEFAAYSLISLDQDGQQRFVNDLNTGDMTTNRCILATQPDFSGRTLRDIYDYHIDASKEDNKMHPQFFIVADQADWHTKGVLVVCLFVERDLNRYEDPDHDYEFTVGVLRCGIDMADCICCNLDIANVSFAEYKEEEEQDWDGEDVYTNKRYFKYHYKTGELN
;
A
#
# COMPACT_ATOMS: atom_id res chain seq x y z
N MET A 1 12.48 -11.33 -10.12
CA MET A 1 11.27 -10.64 -9.61
C MET A 1 11.76 -9.42 -8.87
N ALA A 2 11.05 -8.31 -8.98
CA ALA A 2 11.41 -7.10 -8.26
C ALA A 2 11.04 -7.28 -6.79
N SER A 3 11.93 -6.86 -5.89
CA SER A 3 11.65 -6.70 -4.47
C SER A 3 10.57 -5.63 -4.24
N THR A 4 9.91 -5.65 -3.07
CA THR A 4 8.96 -4.59 -2.69
C THR A 4 9.62 -3.21 -2.78
N ARG A 5 10.89 -3.09 -2.38
CA ARG A 5 11.68 -1.86 -2.49
C ARG A 5 11.83 -1.39 -3.92
N GLU A 6 12.25 -2.26 -4.84
CA GLU A 6 12.40 -1.91 -6.26
C GLU A 6 11.08 -1.43 -6.88
N LEU A 7 9.95 -2.00 -6.45
CA LEU A 7 8.62 -1.57 -6.89
C LEU A 7 8.24 -0.21 -6.28
N ALA A 8 8.49 0.00 -4.99
CA ALA A 8 8.26 1.28 -4.32
C ALA A 8 9.10 2.41 -4.93
N ASP A 9 10.33 2.13 -5.34
CA ASP A 9 11.23 3.10 -5.99
C ASP A 9 10.75 3.56 -7.38
N THR A 10 9.78 2.87 -7.99
CA THR A 10 9.11 3.36 -9.22
C THR A 10 8.05 4.42 -8.96
N LEU A 11 7.57 4.54 -7.72
CA LEU A 11 6.53 5.48 -7.32
C LEU A 11 7.13 6.83 -6.91
N PRO A 12 6.37 7.94 -7.02
CA PRO A 12 6.74 9.20 -6.40
C PRO A 12 7.17 9.01 -4.96
N PHE A 13 8.10 9.86 -4.51
CA PHE A 13 8.41 9.95 -3.09
C PHE A 13 7.22 10.56 -2.35
N ASN A 14 6.91 11.82 -2.66
CA ASN A 14 5.84 12.55 -2.00
C ASN A 14 4.46 11.98 -2.33
N SER A 15 3.60 11.97 -1.32
CA SER A 15 2.16 11.74 -1.47
C SER A 15 1.57 12.74 -2.49
N PRO A 16 0.55 12.31 -3.28
CA PRO A 16 -0.24 13.24 -4.10
C PRO A 16 -1.14 14.18 -3.26
N ASP A 17 -1.30 13.88 -1.97
CA ASP A 17 -2.13 14.57 -1.00
C ASP A 17 -1.25 15.11 0.14
N ASP A 18 -1.50 16.33 0.61
CA ASP A 18 -0.79 16.93 1.75
C ASP A 18 -1.39 16.53 3.10
N GLY A 19 -2.33 15.57 3.10
CA GLY A 19 -3.01 15.05 4.29
C GLY A 19 -4.19 15.93 4.73
N THR A 20 -4.57 16.92 3.92
CA THR A 20 -5.72 17.79 4.21
C THR A 20 -7.01 17.31 3.55
N THR A 21 -6.94 16.33 2.65
CA THR A 21 -8.13 15.76 2.03
C THR A 21 -8.91 14.92 3.04
N THR A 22 -10.07 15.42 3.44
CA THR A 22 -11.02 14.64 4.23
C THR A 22 -11.48 13.45 3.39
N VAL A 23 -11.06 12.24 3.76
CA VAL A 23 -11.63 11.02 3.19
C VAL A 23 -13.06 10.94 3.67
N ASP A 24 -14.02 11.14 2.76
CA ASP A 24 -15.41 10.87 3.06
C ASP A 24 -15.57 9.38 3.33
N SER A 25 -16.20 9.04 4.45
CA SER A 25 -16.68 7.70 4.83
C SER A 25 -17.43 6.93 3.73
N GLN A 26 -17.84 7.59 2.65
CA GLN A 26 -18.43 6.97 1.46
C GLN A 26 -17.44 6.18 0.59
N HIS A 27 -16.14 6.49 0.62
CA HIS A 27 -15.10 5.73 -0.08
C HIS A 27 -14.67 4.56 0.80
N SER A 28 -15.24 3.38 0.58
CA SER A 28 -15.07 2.27 1.53
C SER A 28 -14.43 1.02 0.95
N GLU A 29 -14.22 0.95 -0.37
CA GLU A 29 -13.75 -0.26 -1.04
C GLU A 29 -12.33 -0.12 -1.59
N PHE A 30 -11.45 -1.09 -1.28
CA PHE A 30 -10.07 -1.11 -1.74
C PHE A 30 -10.00 -1.71 -3.14
N ALA A 31 -9.55 -0.89 -4.10
CA ALA A 31 -9.41 -1.33 -5.48
C ALA A 31 -8.28 -2.36 -5.63
N ALA A 32 -8.57 -3.45 -6.34
CA ALA A 32 -7.65 -4.53 -6.63
C ALA A 32 -7.19 -4.47 -8.10
N TYR A 33 -5.89 -4.58 -8.30
CA TYR A 33 -5.21 -4.52 -9.60
C TYR A 33 -4.24 -5.69 -9.77
N SER A 34 -3.75 -5.90 -11.00
CA SER A 34 -2.77 -6.92 -11.32
C SER A 34 -1.71 -6.42 -12.30
N LEU A 35 -0.43 -6.70 -12.02
CA LEU A 35 0.69 -6.51 -12.97
C LEU A 35 1.00 -7.78 -13.78
N ILE A 36 0.28 -8.86 -13.46
CA ILE A 36 0.28 -10.14 -14.15
C ILE A 36 -0.99 -10.26 -14.99
N SER A 37 -0.93 -11.01 -16.09
CA SER A 37 -2.11 -11.25 -16.90
C SER A 37 -3.04 -12.21 -16.18
N LEU A 38 -4.27 -11.75 -15.92
CA LEU A 38 -5.36 -12.55 -15.35
C LEU A 38 -6.53 -12.53 -16.32
N ASP A 39 -7.03 -13.71 -16.65
CA ASP A 39 -8.33 -13.82 -17.32
C ASP A 39 -9.46 -13.44 -16.36
N GLN A 40 -10.69 -13.41 -16.87
CA GLN A 40 -11.86 -13.01 -16.06
C GLN A 40 -12.03 -13.89 -14.82
N ASP A 41 -11.81 -15.19 -14.96
CA ASP A 41 -11.89 -16.14 -13.84
C ASP A 41 -10.77 -15.88 -12.81
N GLY A 42 -9.55 -15.60 -13.28
CA GLY A 42 -8.41 -15.23 -12.45
C GLY A 42 -8.62 -13.92 -11.69
N GLN A 43 -9.20 -12.90 -12.34
CA GLN A 43 -9.55 -11.63 -11.69
C GLN A 43 -10.62 -11.84 -10.62
N GLN A 44 -11.66 -12.61 -10.94
CA GLN A 44 -12.73 -12.90 -9.99
C GLN A 44 -12.24 -13.75 -8.81
N ARG A 45 -11.33 -14.70 -9.06
CA ARG A 45 -10.65 -15.48 -8.02
C ARG A 45 -9.80 -14.58 -7.13
N PHE A 46 -9.00 -13.70 -7.72
CA PHE A 46 -8.14 -12.78 -6.98
C PHE A 46 -8.94 -11.89 -6.01
N VAL A 47 -10.00 -11.23 -6.50
CA VAL A 47 -10.84 -10.41 -5.62
C VAL A 47 -11.63 -11.24 -4.60
N ASN A 48 -12.01 -12.48 -4.93
CA ASN A 48 -12.65 -13.36 -3.97
C ASN A 48 -11.67 -13.80 -2.86
N ASP A 49 -10.43 -14.13 -3.21
CA ASP A 49 -9.40 -14.53 -2.25
C ASP A 49 -9.07 -13.38 -1.28
N LEU A 50 -9.02 -12.14 -1.77
CA LEU A 50 -8.88 -10.93 -0.93
C LEU A 50 -10.02 -10.73 0.08
N ASN A 51 -11.21 -11.26 -0.21
CA ASN A 51 -12.45 -11.01 0.53
C ASN A 51 -12.94 -12.19 1.37
N THR A 52 -12.24 -13.33 1.33
CA THR A 52 -12.68 -14.57 2.00
C THR A 52 -11.67 -15.15 2.99
N GLY A 53 -10.54 -14.47 3.20
CA GLY A 53 -9.55 -14.84 4.21
C GLY A 53 -10.05 -14.64 5.65
N ASP A 54 -9.39 -15.27 6.62
CA ASP A 54 -9.83 -15.24 8.03
C ASP A 54 -9.80 -13.82 8.64
N MET A 55 -8.91 -12.97 8.14
CA MET A 55 -8.66 -11.62 8.66
C MET A 55 -9.37 -10.53 7.84
N THR A 56 -10.10 -10.92 6.79
CA THR A 56 -10.69 -9.99 5.83
C THR A 56 -11.83 -9.16 6.42
N THR A 57 -11.97 -7.95 5.88
CA THR A 57 -13.12 -7.06 6.10
C THR A 57 -14.14 -7.13 4.96
N ASN A 58 -13.85 -7.90 3.91
CA ASN A 58 -14.67 -8.07 2.70
C ASN A 58 -14.97 -6.72 2.01
N ARG A 59 -13.93 -5.89 1.84
CA ARG A 59 -14.01 -4.54 1.25
C ARG A 59 -13.24 -4.38 -0.07
N CYS A 60 -12.73 -5.45 -0.66
CA CYS A 60 -12.02 -5.36 -1.92
C CYS A 60 -12.95 -5.43 -3.13
N ILE A 61 -12.67 -4.61 -4.14
CA ILE A 61 -13.34 -4.65 -5.45
C ILE A 61 -12.33 -4.71 -6.58
N LEU A 62 -12.74 -5.24 -7.74
CA LEU A 62 -11.97 -5.04 -8.96
C LEU A 62 -12.14 -3.59 -9.41
N ALA A 63 -11.03 -2.94 -9.74
CA ALA A 63 -11.08 -1.64 -10.41
C ALA A 63 -11.75 -1.76 -11.79
N THR A 64 -12.28 -0.64 -12.31
CA THR A 64 -12.89 -0.60 -13.66
C THR A 64 -11.92 -1.10 -14.74
N GLN A 65 -10.62 -0.83 -14.57
CA GLN A 65 -9.55 -1.43 -15.34
C GLN A 65 -8.60 -2.15 -14.36
N PRO A 66 -8.73 -3.47 -14.14
CA PRO A 66 -7.94 -4.19 -13.14
C PRO A 66 -6.64 -4.81 -13.68
N ASP A 67 -6.50 -4.98 -15.00
CA ASP A 67 -5.34 -5.61 -15.65
C ASP A 67 -4.34 -4.56 -16.17
N PHE A 68 -3.14 -4.59 -15.61
CA PHE A 68 -1.97 -3.81 -15.97
C PHE A 68 -0.79 -4.72 -16.34
N SER A 69 -1.07 -5.88 -16.91
CA SER A 69 -0.05 -6.83 -17.34
C SER A 69 0.94 -6.21 -18.32
N GLY A 70 2.23 -6.42 -18.04
CA GLY A 70 3.33 -5.82 -18.80
C GLY A 70 3.52 -4.32 -18.59
N ARG A 71 2.80 -3.71 -17.65
CA ARG A 71 2.97 -2.32 -17.20
C ARG A 71 3.74 -2.28 -15.88
N THR A 72 3.87 -1.09 -15.31
CA THR A 72 4.59 -0.84 -14.05
C THR A 72 3.62 -0.54 -12.91
N LEU A 73 4.06 -0.68 -11.66
CA LEU A 73 3.29 -0.24 -10.49
C LEU A 73 2.95 1.25 -10.58
N ARG A 74 3.83 2.05 -11.20
CA ARG A 74 3.58 3.46 -11.48
C ARG A 74 2.38 3.71 -12.39
N ASP A 75 2.14 2.87 -13.39
CA ASP A 75 0.97 2.98 -14.26
C ASP A 75 -0.34 2.75 -13.47
N ILE A 76 -0.34 1.82 -12.50
CA ILE A 76 -1.49 1.59 -11.60
C ILE A 76 -1.69 2.81 -10.70
N TYR A 77 -0.61 3.33 -10.11
CA TYR A 77 -0.65 4.54 -9.27
C TYR A 77 -1.28 5.72 -10.01
N ASP A 78 -0.80 6.04 -11.21
CA ASP A 78 -1.30 7.17 -11.99
C ASP A 78 -2.78 6.96 -12.35
N TYR A 79 -3.17 5.74 -12.73
CA TYR A 79 -4.58 5.41 -13.00
C TYR A 79 -5.47 5.53 -11.76
N HIS A 80 -5.04 5.01 -10.62
CA HIS A 80 -5.83 4.98 -9.39
C HIS A 80 -6.16 6.39 -8.89
N ILE A 81 -5.22 7.33 -9.00
CA ILE A 81 -5.42 8.74 -8.64
C ILE A 81 -6.57 9.37 -9.43
N ASP A 82 -6.70 9.04 -10.72
CA ASP A 82 -7.76 9.60 -11.55
C ASP A 82 -9.07 8.81 -11.41
N ALA A 83 -9.00 7.48 -11.38
CA ALA A 83 -10.16 6.62 -11.25
C ALA A 83 -10.91 6.83 -9.92
N SER A 84 -10.21 7.02 -8.80
CA SER A 84 -10.84 7.25 -7.49
C SER A 84 -11.57 8.60 -7.36
N LYS A 85 -11.25 9.58 -8.22
CA LYS A 85 -12.00 10.85 -8.30
C LYS A 85 -13.32 10.68 -9.06
N GLU A 86 -13.37 9.72 -9.99
CA GLU A 86 -14.54 9.44 -10.82
C GLU A 86 -15.47 8.40 -10.18
N ASP A 87 -14.90 7.40 -9.50
CA ASP A 87 -15.61 6.32 -8.82
C ASP A 87 -15.64 6.55 -7.30
N ASN A 88 -16.80 6.93 -6.79
CA ASN A 88 -17.00 7.23 -5.38
C ASN A 88 -16.94 6.01 -4.45
N LYS A 89 -16.80 4.79 -4.98
CA LYS A 89 -16.63 3.58 -4.16
C LYS A 89 -15.17 3.31 -3.84
N MET A 90 -14.30 3.60 -4.79
CA MET A 90 -12.87 3.32 -4.67
C MET A 90 -12.27 4.20 -3.57
N HIS A 91 -11.52 3.56 -2.67
CA HIS A 91 -10.73 4.26 -1.67
C HIS A 91 -9.66 5.12 -2.37
N PRO A 92 -9.57 6.44 -2.14
CA PRO A 92 -8.68 7.32 -2.88
C PRO A 92 -7.20 7.18 -2.51
N GLN A 93 -6.92 6.59 -1.34
CA GLN A 93 -5.59 6.56 -0.74
C GLN A 93 -4.99 5.15 -0.60
N PHE A 94 -5.76 4.10 -0.88
CA PHE A 94 -5.33 2.71 -0.71
C PHE A 94 -5.75 1.85 -1.88
N PHE A 95 -4.84 1.00 -2.34
CA PHE A 95 -5.17 -0.06 -3.29
C PHE A 95 -4.24 -1.27 -3.15
N ILE A 96 -4.66 -2.37 -3.73
CA ILE A 96 -4.00 -3.68 -3.61
C ILE A 96 -3.59 -4.17 -5.00
N VAL A 97 -2.39 -4.75 -5.11
CA VAL A 97 -1.83 -5.21 -6.39
C VAL A 97 -1.29 -6.62 -6.28
N ALA A 98 -1.74 -7.51 -7.18
CA ALA A 98 -1.06 -8.77 -7.45
C ALA A 98 0.08 -8.54 -8.45
N ASP A 99 1.33 -8.66 -8.00
CA ASP A 99 2.51 -8.58 -8.86
C ASP A 99 3.02 -9.95 -9.33
N GLN A 100 2.52 -11.04 -8.73
CA GLN A 100 2.97 -12.42 -8.96
C GLN A 100 1.80 -13.39 -9.06
N ALA A 101 1.89 -14.35 -9.98
CA ALA A 101 0.81 -15.27 -10.30
C ALA A 101 0.39 -16.19 -9.14
N ASP A 102 1.31 -16.47 -8.23
CA ASP A 102 1.04 -17.25 -7.02
C ASP A 102 0.94 -16.34 -5.80
N TRP A 103 -0.04 -15.43 -5.80
CA TRP A 103 -0.25 -14.46 -4.72
C TRP A 103 -0.53 -15.09 -3.35
N HIS A 104 -0.90 -16.38 -3.29
CA HIS A 104 -1.06 -17.06 -2.00
C HIS A 104 0.27 -17.29 -1.30
N THR A 105 1.33 -17.61 -2.05
CA THR A 105 2.66 -17.85 -1.47
C THR A 105 3.59 -16.66 -1.60
N LYS A 106 3.30 -15.76 -2.55
CA LYS A 106 4.10 -14.56 -2.85
C LYS A 106 3.53 -13.28 -2.28
N GLY A 107 2.32 -13.37 -1.72
CA GLY A 107 1.62 -12.23 -1.17
C GLY A 107 1.17 -11.27 -2.25
N VAL A 108 0.61 -10.16 -1.78
CA VAL A 108 0.16 -9.03 -2.57
C VAL A 108 0.82 -7.76 -2.04
N LEU A 109 0.74 -6.69 -2.83
CA LEU A 109 1.21 -5.38 -2.42
C LEU A 109 0.01 -4.56 -1.94
N VAL A 110 0.13 -3.95 -0.76
CA VAL A 110 -0.73 -2.84 -0.36
C VAL A 110 0.04 -1.55 -0.63
N VAL A 111 -0.59 -0.62 -1.35
CA VAL A 111 -0.06 0.71 -1.61
C VAL A 111 -0.84 1.72 -0.80
N CYS A 112 -0.13 2.46 0.06
CA CYS A 112 -0.66 3.55 0.87
C CYS A 112 -0.13 4.88 0.32
N LEU A 113 -1.02 5.79 -0.04
CA LEU A 113 -0.63 7.06 -0.65
C LEU A 113 -0.21 8.13 0.36
N PHE A 114 -0.43 7.92 1.66
CA PHE A 114 -0.24 8.93 2.72
C PHE A 114 0.50 8.35 3.95
N VAL A 115 1.61 7.66 3.72
CA VAL A 115 2.42 7.19 4.85
C VAL A 115 3.11 8.37 5.52
N GLU A 116 2.94 8.51 6.83
CA GLU A 116 3.68 9.49 7.62
C GLU A 116 5.17 9.13 7.65
N ARG A 117 6.00 10.12 7.30
CA ARG A 117 7.45 10.05 7.35
C ARG A 117 7.96 11.07 8.33
N ASP A 118 8.57 10.58 9.41
CA ASP A 118 9.21 11.43 10.41
C ASP A 118 10.39 12.20 9.81
N LEU A 119 10.35 13.53 9.97
CA LEU A 119 11.39 14.45 9.54
C LEU A 119 12.43 14.74 10.62
N ASN A 120 12.21 14.29 11.84
CA ASN A 120 13.06 14.41 13.03
C ASN A 120 12.60 13.37 14.07
N ARG A 121 13.20 13.35 15.28
CA ARG A 121 12.81 12.35 16.28
C ARG A 121 11.46 12.73 16.87
N TYR A 122 10.63 11.74 17.16
CA TYR A 122 9.33 11.94 17.83
C TYR A 122 9.44 12.69 19.17
N GLU A 123 10.58 12.57 19.86
CA GLU A 123 10.86 13.27 21.12
C GLU A 123 11.33 14.72 20.93
N ASP A 124 11.64 15.14 19.71
CA ASP A 124 12.10 16.50 19.43
C ASP A 124 10.94 17.49 19.62
N PRO A 125 11.18 18.65 20.25
CA PRO A 125 10.12 19.64 20.54
C PRO A 125 9.49 20.25 19.29
N ASP A 126 10.18 20.16 18.15
CA ASP A 126 9.72 20.62 16.83
C ASP A 126 9.39 19.41 15.93
N HIS A 127 8.87 18.32 16.51
CA HIS A 127 8.52 17.10 15.76
C HIS A 127 7.67 17.44 14.53
N ASP A 128 8.11 16.96 13.37
CA ASP A 128 7.53 17.28 12.07
C ASP A 128 7.52 16.03 11.20
N TYR A 129 6.56 15.95 10.29
CA TYR A 129 6.38 14.83 9.38
C TYR A 129 5.95 15.31 8.00
N GLU A 130 6.20 14.48 6.99
CA GLU A 130 5.65 14.66 5.65
C GLU A 130 4.96 13.36 5.20
N PHE A 131 4.11 13.45 4.18
CA PHE A 131 3.46 12.27 3.62
C PHE A 131 4.22 11.74 2.41
N THR A 132 4.55 10.45 2.44
CA THR A 132 5.16 9.69 1.34
C THR A 132 4.18 8.67 0.79
N VAL A 133 4.43 8.21 -0.43
CA VAL A 133 3.84 6.96 -0.93
C VAL A 133 4.60 5.78 -0.33
N GLY A 134 3.87 4.81 0.22
CA GLY A 134 4.41 3.58 0.77
C GLY A 134 3.87 2.32 0.09
N VAL A 135 4.71 1.28 0.09
CA VAL A 135 4.39 -0.05 -0.42
C VAL A 135 4.83 -1.07 0.63
N LEU A 136 3.91 -1.97 0.97
CA LEU A 136 4.16 -3.12 1.83
C LEU A 136 3.71 -4.39 1.11
N ARG A 137 4.36 -5.51 1.41
CA ARG A 137 3.96 -6.85 0.99
C ARG A 137 3.35 -7.61 2.16
N CYS A 138 2.26 -8.30 1.91
CA CYS A 138 1.57 -9.08 2.93
C CYS A 138 0.86 -10.30 2.33
N GLY A 139 0.34 -11.16 3.21
CA GLY A 139 -0.57 -12.23 2.82
C GLY A 139 -1.85 -11.66 2.18
N ILE A 140 -2.42 -12.42 1.25
CA ILE A 140 -3.64 -12.00 0.53
C ILE A 140 -4.84 -11.83 1.48
N ASP A 141 -4.92 -12.64 2.53
CA ASP A 141 -5.98 -12.63 3.54
C ASP A 141 -5.88 -11.48 4.55
N MET A 142 -4.76 -10.77 4.58
CA MET A 142 -4.49 -9.64 5.48
C MET A 142 -4.61 -8.29 4.78
N ALA A 143 -4.57 -8.25 3.45
CA ALA A 143 -4.33 -7.02 2.70
C ALA A 143 -5.40 -5.95 2.94
N ASP A 144 -6.68 -6.31 2.94
CA ASP A 144 -7.76 -5.35 3.17
C ASP A 144 -7.89 -4.95 4.65
N CYS A 145 -7.57 -5.86 5.57
CA CYS A 145 -7.48 -5.58 7.01
C CYS A 145 -6.37 -4.57 7.32
N ILE A 146 -5.20 -4.73 6.69
CA ILE A 146 -4.10 -3.76 6.76
C ILE A 146 -4.57 -2.41 6.26
N CYS A 147 -5.22 -2.33 5.10
CA CYS A 147 -5.77 -1.08 4.60
C CYS A 147 -6.75 -0.45 5.61
N CYS A 148 -7.67 -1.22 6.20
CA CYS A 148 -8.58 -0.72 7.23
C CYS A 148 -7.88 -0.22 8.49
N ASN A 149 -6.87 -0.94 8.98
CA ASN A 149 -6.13 -0.53 10.18
C ASN A 149 -5.32 0.74 9.94
N LEU A 150 -4.71 0.88 8.77
CA LEU A 150 -4.01 2.10 8.37
C LEU A 150 -4.97 3.28 8.22
N ASP A 151 -6.12 3.06 7.59
CA ASP A 151 -7.15 4.09 7.34
C ASP A 151 -7.67 4.73 8.65
N ILE A 152 -7.83 3.92 9.71
CA ILE A 152 -8.30 4.40 11.01
C ILE A 152 -7.15 4.67 12.00
N ALA A 153 -5.89 4.61 11.54
CA ALA A 153 -4.69 4.73 12.37
C ALA A 153 -4.68 3.80 13.61
N ASN A 154 -5.20 2.57 13.47
CA ASN A 154 -5.18 1.54 14.52
C ASN A 154 -3.80 0.88 14.66
N VAL A 155 -3.08 0.74 13.55
CA VAL A 155 -1.71 0.18 13.47
C VAL A 155 -0.88 1.10 12.59
N SER A 156 0.38 1.34 12.95
CA SER A 156 1.26 2.18 12.15
C SER A 156 1.77 1.47 10.89
N PHE A 157 2.09 2.22 9.83
CA PHE A 157 2.73 1.65 8.64
C PHE A 157 4.08 0.99 8.98
N ALA A 158 4.80 1.53 9.97
CA ALA A 158 6.08 0.98 10.42
C ALA A 158 5.92 -0.43 11.02
N GLU A 159 4.89 -0.66 11.85
CA GLU A 159 4.61 -1.99 12.42
C GLU A 159 4.35 -3.03 11.32
N TYR A 160 3.57 -2.71 10.29
CA TYR A 160 3.38 -3.63 9.16
C TYR A 160 4.63 -3.86 8.33
N LYS A 161 5.55 -2.90 8.29
CA LYS A 161 6.86 -3.09 7.65
C LYS A 161 7.77 -4.00 8.47
N GLU A 162 7.67 -4.00 9.80
CA GLU A 162 8.37 -4.98 10.65
C GLU A 162 7.84 -6.40 10.40
N GLU A 163 6.53 -6.57 10.19
CA GLU A 163 5.93 -7.84 9.77
C GLU A 163 6.41 -8.24 8.36
N GLU A 164 6.48 -7.30 7.41
CA GLU A 164 7.02 -7.55 6.07
C GLU A 164 8.49 -8.02 6.12
N GLU A 165 9.33 -7.40 6.96
CA GLU A 165 10.73 -7.81 7.14
C GLU A 165 10.82 -9.27 7.60
N GLN A 166 9.95 -9.69 8.52
CA GLN A 166 9.97 -11.03 9.09
C GLN A 166 9.46 -12.10 8.13
N ASP A 167 8.37 -11.81 7.40
CA ASP A 167 7.62 -12.83 6.67
C ASP A 167 7.87 -12.80 5.15
N TRP A 168 8.39 -11.68 4.62
CA TRP A 168 8.43 -11.42 3.19
C TRP A 168 9.80 -10.93 2.68
N ASP A 169 10.87 -11.10 3.47
CA ASP A 169 12.21 -10.56 3.19
C ASP A 169 12.16 -9.03 2.91
N GLY A 170 11.28 -8.32 3.61
CA GLY A 170 11.20 -6.87 3.60
C GLY A 170 12.48 -6.22 4.14
N GLU A 171 12.61 -4.91 3.93
CA GLU A 171 13.71 -4.14 4.51
C GLU A 171 13.33 -3.52 5.85
N ASP A 172 14.32 -3.32 6.73
CA ASP A 172 14.17 -2.59 7.98
C ASP A 172 13.64 -1.17 7.70
N VAL A 173 12.39 -0.92 8.11
CA VAL A 173 11.68 0.35 7.89
C VAL A 173 12.45 1.54 8.44
N TYR A 174 13.14 1.38 9.58
CA TYR A 174 13.83 2.45 10.28
C TYR A 174 15.14 2.86 9.60
N THR A 175 15.61 2.07 8.63
CA THR A 175 16.75 2.40 7.76
C THR A 175 16.31 2.90 6.39
N ASN A 176 15.01 2.82 6.07
CA ASN A 176 14.50 3.26 4.78
C ASN A 176 14.17 4.76 4.82
N LYS A 177 14.95 5.54 4.06
CA LYS A 177 14.78 6.99 3.89
C LYS A 177 13.39 7.44 3.43
N ARG A 178 12.61 6.55 2.80
CA ARG A 178 11.21 6.79 2.41
C ARG A 178 10.33 6.97 3.63
N TYR A 179 10.51 6.16 4.66
CA TYR A 179 9.65 6.13 5.85
C TYR A 179 10.25 6.87 7.05
N PHE A 180 11.58 6.98 7.12
CA PHE A 180 12.26 7.73 8.18
C PHE A 180 13.40 8.56 7.60
N LYS A 181 13.41 9.88 7.82
CA LYS A 181 14.54 10.73 7.40
C LYS A 181 15.82 10.44 8.16
N TYR A 182 15.68 10.10 9.44
CA TYR A 182 16.79 9.76 10.32
C TYR A 182 16.61 8.35 10.86
N HIS A 183 17.71 7.62 10.94
CA HIS A 183 17.75 6.31 11.56
C HIS A 183 17.31 6.42 13.01
N TYR A 184 16.26 5.68 13.39
CA TYR A 184 15.64 5.78 14.73
C TYR A 184 16.65 5.59 15.87
N LYS A 185 17.53 4.57 15.77
CA LYS A 185 18.56 4.28 16.79
C LYS A 185 19.77 5.23 16.78
N THR A 186 20.33 5.57 15.62
CA THR A 186 21.60 6.34 15.56
C THR A 186 21.37 7.85 15.47
N GLY A 187 20.22 8.30 14.95
CA GLY A 187 19.96 9.69 14.59
C GLY A 187 20.71 10.18 13.36
N GLU A 188 21.39 9.30 12.64
CA GLU A 188 22.05 9.65 11.38
C GLU A 188 21.01 9.74 10.25
N LEU A 189 21.33 10.48 9.17
CA LEU A 189 20.46 10.53 7.99
C LEU A 189 20.41 9.15 7.32
N ASN A 190 19.20 8.72 6.96
CA ASN A 190 18.96 7.56 6.10
C ASN A 190 19.16 7.88 4.61
#